data_AF-Q94532-F1
#
_entry.id   AF-Q94532-F1
#
_cell.length_a   1.000
_cell.length_b   1.000
_cell.length_c   1.000
_cell.angle_alpha   90.00
_cell.angle_beta   90.00
_cell.angle_gamma   90.00
#
_symmetry.space_group_name_H-M   'P 1'
#
loop_
_entity.id
_entity.type
_entity.pdbx_description
1 polymer ?
#
loop_
_entity_poly.entity_id
_entity_poly.type
_entity_poly.pdbx_seq_one_letter_code
_entity_poly.pdbx_strand_id
1 'polypeptide(L)'
;MSRKNVLGLINTIVANSCKCPAHSHNYGSAAPTASQTGRMEYAFEMSASTVRFGPGVSAEVGADLRNLGARKVCLVTDKNVVQLPSVKVALDSLARNGINYEVYDETRVEPTDGSMWHAVEFARGKEFDAFLAIGGGSAMDTAKAANLFSTVIDPLHTLSQPQRVMAFAGFDVFCHALESFTAVDYRERGLAPSDPSLRPTYQGRNPVSDVWARFALETIRKNFVNAIYQPDNLEARSQMHLASTMAGVGFGNAGVHLCHGLSYPISGNVRDYKPKGYSADHALIPHGLSVVISAPAVFEFTAPACPDRHLEAAQLLGAEVRGVEKADAGRLLADTVRGFMQRAGIENGLRELGFSSSDIPALVEGTLPQERITKLAPRAQTQENLSQLFEKSMEVY
;
A
#
# COMPACT_ATOMS: atom_id res chain seq x y z
N MET A 1 0.98 -37.07 16.47
CA MET A 1 1.64 -35.94 17.16
C MET A 1 0.96 -35.70 18.51
N SER A 2 1.72 -35.56 19.59
CA SER A 2 1.18 -35.38 20.95
C SER A 2 0.49 -34.02 21.11
N ARG A 3 -0.66 -33.97 21.81
CA ARG A 3 -1.39 -32.72 22.14
C ARG A 3 -0.51 -31.65 22.80
N LYS A 4 0.56 -32.04 23.50
CA LYS A 4 1.56 -31.10 24.07
C LYS A 4 2.37 -30.37 23.00
N ASN A 5 2.66 -31.02 21.87
CA ASN A 5 3.46 -30.42 20.79
C ASN A 5 2.63 -29.43 19.96
N VAL A 6 1.31 -29.63 19.88
CA VAL A 6 0.38 -28.71 19.22
C VAL A 6 0.20 -27.43 20.05
N LEU A 7 0.06 -27.55 21.38
CA LEU A 7 -0.02 -26.39 22.28
C LEU A 7 1.30 -25.61 22.35
N GLY A 8 2.45 -26.31 22.27
CA GLY A 8 3.76 -25.68 22.15
C GLY A 8 3.88 -24.84 20.87
N LEU A 9 3.43 -25.38 19.73
CA LEU A 9 3.46 -24.69 18.44
C LEU A 9 2.52 -23.46 18.42
N ILE A 10 1.32 -23.58 18.98
CA ILE A 10 0.35 -22.47 19.08
C ILE A 10 0.90 -21.34 19.96
N ASN A 11 1.53 -21.65 21.10
CA ASN A 11 2.14 -20.62 21.95
C ASN A 11 3.35 -19.93 21.29
N THR A 12 4.11 -20.63 20.45
CA THR A 12 5.19 -20.03 19.66
C THR A 12 4.68 -19.13 18.54
N ILE A 13 3.53 -19.46 17.92
CA ILE A 13 2.88 -18.62 16.89
C ILE A 13 2.26 -17.36 17.52
N VAL A 14 1.64 -17.48 18.70
CA VAL A 14 1.06 -16.35 19.44
C VAL A 14 2.12 -15.42 20.03
N ALA A 15 3.31 -15.93 20.39
CA ALA A 15 4.41 -15.10 20.89
C ALA A 15 5.20 -14.38 19.77
N ASN A 16 5.17 -14.89 18.53
CA ASN A 16 5.91 -14.34 17.38
C ASN A 16 5.02 -13.60 16.36
N SER A 17 3.74 -13.37 16.65
CA SER A 17 2.95 -12.45 15.84
C SER A 17 3.50 -11.04 16.03
N CYS A 18 4.10 -10.49 14.96
CA CYS A 18 4.55 -9.10 14.87
C CYS A 18 3.55 -8.17 15.56
N LYS A 19 4.02 -7.39 16.54
CA LYS A 19 3.26 -6.26 17.13
C LYS A 19 3.28 -5.05 16.18
N CYS A 20 3.04 -5.30 14.89
CA CYS A 20 2.72 -4.23 13.97
C CYS A 20 1.21 -3.96 14.11
N PRO A 21 0.77 -2.71 14.33
CA PRO A 21 -0.65 -2.35 14.40
C PRO A 21 -1.47 -2.80 13.18
N ALA A 22 -0.81 -3.11 12.06
CA ALA A 22 -1.44 -3.60 10.83
C ALA A 22 -2.01 -5.04 10.92
N HIS A 23 -1.63 -5.84 11.92
CA HIS A 23 -1.97 -7.28 11.95
C HIS A 23 -2.48 -7.85 13.29
N SER A 24 -2.58 -7.06 14.37
CA SER A 24 -2.84 -7.61 15.72
C SER A 24 -4.26 -7.46 16.28
N HIS A 25 -5.28 -7.12 15.47
CA HIS A 25 -6.64 -6.98 16.02
C HIS A 25 -7.63 -8.02 15.47
N ASN A 26 -7.91 -9.01 16.32
CA ASN A 26 -9.14 -9.80 16.27
C ASN A 26 -10.32 -8.86 16.54
N TYR A 27 -11.18 -8.62 15.55
CA TYR A 27 -12.42 -7.88 15.73
C TYR A 27 -13.60 -8.85 15.71
N GLY A 28 -14.30 -8.94 16.85
CA GLY A 28 -15.63 -9.53 16.92
C GLY A 28 -16.62 -8.65 16.17
N SER A 29 -17.40 -9.27 15.30
CA SER A 29 -18.55 -8.67 14.61
C SER A 29 -19.65 -8.34 15.63
N ALA A 30 -19.75 -7.08 16.04
CA ALA A 30 -20.96 -6.59 16.70
C ALA A 30 -21.88 -5.96 15.65
N ALA A 31 -23.06 -6.55 15.46
CA ALA A 31 -24.13 -6.00 14.64
C ALA A 31 -24.64 -4.66 15.22
N PRO A 32 -25.05 -3.69 14.39
CA PRO A 32 -25.53 -2.42 14.89
C PRO A 32 -26.98 -2.55 15.39
N THR A 33 -27.16 -2.54 16.70
CA THR A 33 -28.44 -2.19 17.32
C THR A 33 -28.33 -0.84 18.02
N ALA A 34 -29.35 0.00 17.79
CA ALA A 34 -29.62 1.31 18.38
C ALA A 34 -29.04 2.55 17.64
N SER A 35 -29.92 3.55 17.50
CA SER A 35 -29.65 4.94 17.10
C SER A 35 -28.52 5.52 17.94
N GLN A 36 -27.28 5.43 17.46
CA GLN A 36 -26.13 6.03 18.12
C GLN A 36 -26.16 7.54 17.92
N THR A 37 -26.48 8.27 18.98
CA THR A 37 -26.23 9.72 19.06
C THR A 37 -24.73 9.93 19.25
N GLY A 38 -24.04 10.37 18.21
CA GLY A 38 -22.59 10.56 18.24
C GLY A 38 -22.12 11.61 17.23
N ARG A 39 -20.92 12.15 17.43
CA ARG A 39 -20.28 13.02 16.46
C ARG A 39 -19.74 12.16 15.31
N MET A 40 -19.92 12.59 14.07
CA MET A 40 -19.23 12.02 12.92
C MET A 40 -17.71 12.05 13.13
N GLU A 41 -16.99 11.14 12.48
CA GLU A 41 -15.53 11.13 12.54
C GLU A 41 -14.96 12.52 12.18
N TYR A 42 -13.97 12.94 12.95
CA TYR A 42 -13.37 14.27 12.84
C TYR A 42 -11.84 14.21 12.79
N ALA A 43 -11.25 13.05 13.08
CA ALA A 43 -9.83 12.81 13.03
C ALA A 43 -9.52 11.55 12.22
N PHE A 44 -8.36 11.56 11.58
CA PHE A 44 -7.70 10.36 11.10
C PHE A 44 -6.40 10.22 11.88
N GLU A 45 -5.98 8.98 12.11
CA GLU A 45 -4.72 8.66 12.74
C GLU A 45 -3.74 8.17 11.68
N MET A 46 -2.53 8.70 11.69
CA MET A 46 -1.42 8.04 11.04
C MET A 46 -0.49 7.59 12.15
N SER A 47 -0.21 6.28 12.23
CA SER A 47 0.92 5.80 13.01
C SER A 47 2.20 6.29 12.34
N ALA A 48 2.63 7.50 12.71
CA ALA A 48 3.90 8.08 12.33
C ALA A 48 5.01 7.53 13.22
N SER A 49 6.27 7.74 12.82
CA SER A 49 7.41 7.50 13.71
C SER A 49 7.24 8.31 15.00
N THR A 50 7.50 7.71 16.16
CA THR A 50 7.50 8.42 17.43
C THR A 50 8.55 9.52 17.40
N VAL A 51 8.12 10.78 17.53
CA VAL A 51 9.02 11.94 17.62
C VAL A 51 9.07 12.39 19.07
N ARG A 52 10.27 12.46 19.65
CA ARG A 52 10.49 13.09 20.95
C ARG A 52 11.40 14.30 20.81
N PHE A 53 11.07 15.36 21.54
CA PHE A 53 11.78 16.63 21.51
C PHE A 53 11.97 17.13 22.95
N GLY A 54 13.19 17.52 23.30
CA GLY A 54 13.53 18.09 24.60
C GLY A 54 15.01 17.94 24.95
N PRO A 55 15.57 18.80 25.81
CA PRO A 55 16.94 18.66 26.29
C PRO A 55 17.17 17.28 26.93
N GLY A 56 18.19 16.55 26.46
CA GLY A 56 18.60 15.26 27.04
C GLY A 56 17.89 14.02 26.50
N VAL A 57 16.96 14.15 25.55
CA VAL A 57 16.16 13.03 25.03
C VAL A 57 16.98 11.89 24.40
N SER A 58 18.20 12.17 23.93
CA SER A 58 19.12 11.13 23.42
C SER A 58 19.47 10.07 24.48
N ALA A 59 19.31 10.36 25.78
CA ALA A 59 19.51 9.42 26.86
C ALA A 59 18.44 8.31 26.92
N GLU A 60 17.32 8.47 26.21
CA GLU A 60 16.19 7.52 26.16
C GLU A 60 16.28 6.50 25.02
N VAL A 61 17.13 6.75 24.02
CA VAL A 61 17.13 6.00 22.74
C VAL A 61 17.33 4.49 22.91
N GLY A 62 18.12 4.05 23.91
CA GLY A 62 18.28 2.63 24.20
C GLY A 62 17.03 1.97 24.76
N ALA A 63 16.23 2.69 25.54
CA ALA A 63 14.95 2.19 26.03
C ALA A 63 13.94 2.08 24.88
N ASP A 64 13.98 3.01 23.93
CA ASP A 64 13.13 2.96 22.73
C ASP A 64 13.45 1.76 21.85
N LEU A 65 14.73 1.54 21.55
CA LEU A 65 15.17 0.40 20.74
C LEU A 65 14.86 -0.94 21.43
N ARG A 66 14.96 -0.99 22.77
CA ARG A 66 14.49 -2.15 23.55
C ARG A 66 12.98 -2.36 23.41
N ASN A 67 12.19 -1.29 23.47
CA ASN A 67 10.73 -1.37 23.32
C ASN A 67 10.31 -1.78 21.90
N LEU A 68 11.11 -1.42 20.89
CA LEU A 68 10.97 -1.89 19.51
C LEU A 68 11.38 -3.37 19.33
N GLY A 69 11.99 -3.99 20.33
CA GLY A 69 12.49 -5.36 20.25
C GLY A 69 13.79 -5.50 19.45
N ALA A 70 14.51 -4.39 19.21
CA ALA A 70 15.79 -4.40 18.50
C ALA A 70 16.84 -5.18 19.30
N ARG A 71 17.61 -6.02 18.62
CA ARG A 71 18.67 -6.84 19.23
C ARG A 71 20.06 -6.47 18.71
N LYS A 72 20.16 -6.02 17.46
CA LYS A 72 21.40 -5.62 16.81
C LYS A 72 21.17 -4.40 15.92
N VAL A 73 21.69 -3.25 16.36
CA VAL A 73 21.46 -1.94 15.74
C VAL A 73 22.62 -1.53 14.85
N CYS A 74 22.33 -1.09 13.62
CA CYS A 74 23.28 -0.36 12.79
C CYS A 74 23.25 1.12 13.19
N LEU A 75 24.28 1.59 13.89
CA LEU A 75 24.40 3.01 14.22
C LEU A 75 25.17 3.74 13.12
N VAL A 76 24.52 4.73 12.50
CA VAL A 76 25.10 5.50 11.39
C VAL A 76 25.40 6.93 11.86
N THR A 77 26.64 7.34 11.71
CA THR A 77 27.15 8.67 12.09
C THR A 77 28.34 9.05 11.19
N ASP A 78 29.07 10.11 11.53
CA ASP A 78 30.30 10.52 10.85
C ASP A 78 31.50 10.59 11.81
N LYS A 79 32.71 10.51 11.25
CA LYS A 79 33.98 10.50 12.01
C LYS A 79 34.18 11.71 12.92
N ASN A 80 33.57 12.86 12.60
CA ASN A 80 33.68 14.05 13.42
C ASN A 80 32.67 14.04 14.57
N VAL A 81 31.45 13.56 14.30
CA VAL A 81 30.34 13.54 15.27
C VAL A 81 30.45 12.40 16.27
N VAL A 82 30.99 11.24 15.88
CA VAL A 82 31.06 10.04 16.75
C VAL A 82 31.78 10.28 18.09
N GLN A 83 32.74 11.21 18.12
CA GLN A 83 33.51 11.55 19.32
C GLN A 83 32.80 12.55 20.24
N LEU A 84 31.73 13.18 19.78
CA LEU A 84 31.02 14.23 20.51
C LEU A 84 30.25 13.68 21.71
N PRO A 85 30.09 14.48 22.80
CA PRO A 85 29.33 14.08 23.97
C PRO A 85 27.89 13.64 23.65
N SER A 86 27.26 14.26 22.65
CA SER A 86 25.89 13.94 22.22
C SER A 86 25.74 12.50 21.73
N VAL A 87 26.72 11.97 20.99
CA VAL A 87 26.74 10.58 20.53
C VAL A 87 27.02 9.65 21.70
N LYS A 88 27.98 9.99 22.56
CA LYS A 88 28.32 9.20 23.75
C LYS A 88 27.09 8.96 24.65
N VAL A 89 26.26 9.98 24.88
CA VAL A 89 25.01 9.84 25.65
C VAL A 89 24.07 8.79 25.04
N ALA A 90 23.95 8.76 23.71
CA ALA A 90 23.14 7.76 23.02
C ALA A 90 23.76 6.36 23.12
N LEU A 91 25.08 6.22 22.93
CA LEU A 91 25.81 4.95 23.08
C LEU A 91 25.69 4.39 24.50
N ASP A 92 25.83 5.24 25.51
CA ASP A 92 25.64 4.89 26.92
C ASP A 92 24.20 4.47 27.20
N SER A 93 23.21 5.07 26.52
CA SER A 93 21.81 4.64 26.58
C SER A 93 21.61 3.24 25.99
N LEU A 94 22.20 2.95 24.82
CA LEU A 94 22.16 1.62 24.20
C LEU A 94 22.76 0.57 25.15
N ALA A 95 23.96 0.84 25.67
CA ALA A 95 24.66 -0.05 26.58
C ALA A 95 23.87 -0.32 27.88
N ARG A 96 23.33 0.74 28.51
CA ARG A 96 22.49 0.61 29.73
C ARG A 96 21.22 -0.22 29.51
N ASN A 97 20.71 -0.26 28.28
CA ASN A 97 19.51 -1.02 27.93
C ASN A 97 19.82 -2.38 27.28
N GLY A 98 21.10 -2.79 27.21
CA GLY A 98 21.51 -4.09 26.67
C GLY A 98 21.33 -4.22 25.15
N ILE A 99 21.35 -3.11 24.41
CA ILE A 99 21.22 -3.10 22.96
C ILE A 99 22.60 -3.28 22.33
N ASN A 100 22.79 -4.36 21.57
CA ASN A 100 24.01 -4.52 20.78
C ASN A 100 23.96 -3.57 19.58
N TYR A 101 25.10 -2.99 19.23
CA TYR A 101 25.22 -2.12 18.08
C TYR A 101 26.59 -2.25 17.42
N GLU A 102 26.64 -1.91 16.14
CA GLU A 102 27.90 -1.65 15.44
C GLU A 102 27.81 -0.28 14.77
N VAL A 103 28.92 0.44 14.75
CA VAL A 103 28.98 1.82 14.26
C VAL A 103 29.52 1.85 12.84
N TYR A 104 28.78 2.51 11.95
CA TYR A 104 29.26 3.02 10.67
C TYR A 104 29.49 4.53 10.82
N ASP A 105 30.75 4.94 10.85
CA ASP A 105 31.15 6.35 11.01
C ASP A 105 31.73 6.96 9.72
N GLU A 106 31.63 6.26 8.59
CA GLU A 106 32.23 6.67 7.32
C GLU A 106 31.30 7.55 6.46
N THR A 107 30.22 8.09 7.03
CA THR A 107 29.33 9.04 6.36
C THR A 107 30.11 10.23 5.83
N ARG A 108 29.87 10.60 4.57
CA ARG A 108 30.42 11.81 3.95
C ARG A 108 29.44 12.97 4.02
N VAL A 109 29.98 14.18 4.16
CA VAL A 109 29.24 15.43 3.93
C VAL A 109 28.88 15.48 2.44
N GLU A 110 27.61 15.74 2.12
CA GLU A 110 27.04 15.57 0.78
C GLU A 110 27.30 14.14 0.23
N PRO A 111 26.59 13.11 0.75
CA PRO A 111 26.87 11.72 0.41
C PRO A 111 26.74 11.47 -1.10
N THR A 112 27.74 10.83 -1.69
CA THR A 112 27.74 10.37 -3.08
C THR A 112 27.16 8.96 -3.17
N ASP A 113 26.72 8.55 -4.36
CA ASP A 113 26.27 7.18 -4.66
C ASP A 113 27.26 6.13 -4.12
N GLY A 114 28.56 6.30 -4.40
CA GLY A 114 29.59 5.38 -3.92
C GLY A 114 29.71 5.33 -2.39
N SER A 115 29.56 6.47 -1.70
CA SER A 115 29.59 6.49 -0.23
C SER A 115 28.34 5.85 0.38
N MET A 116 27.16 6.02 -0.24
CA MET A 116 25.94 5.38 0.19
C MET A 116 26.02 3.86 0.00
N TRP A 117 26.54 3.39 -1.14
CA TRP A 117 26.74 1.96 -1.40
C TRP A 117 27.68 1.32 -0.37
N HIS A 118 28.74 2.01 0.05
CA HIS A 118 29.61 1.51 1.12
C HIS A 118 28.85 1.29 2.45
N ALA A 119 27.94 2.21 2.82
CA ALA A 119 27.08 2.04 3.99
C ALA A 119 26.07 0.89 3.82
N VAL A 120 25.54 0.71 2.60
CA VAL A 120 24.63 -0.40 2.27
C VAL A 120 25.35 -1.75 2.38
N GLU A 121 26.57 -1.86 1.86
CA GLU A 121 27.39 -3.08 1.95
C GLU A 121 27.73 -3.42 3.41
N PHE A 122 28.10 -2.41 4.21
CA PHE A 122 28.30 -2.58 5.65
C PHE A 122 27.05 -3.13 6.34
N ALA A 123 25.88 -2.58 6.00
CA ALA A 123 24.60 -3.00 6.55
C ALA A 123 24.20 -4.41 6.11
N ARG A 124 24.34 -4.75 4.82
CA ARG A 124 24.03 -6.08 4.26
C ARG A 124 24.94 -7.18 4.77
N GLY A 125 26.20 -6.87 5.05
CA GLY A 125 27.17 -7.82 5.59
C GLY A 125 26.87 -8.26 7.04
N LYS A 126 25.82 -7.70 7.67
CA LYS A 126 25.53 -7.86 9.09
C LYS A 126 24.01 -8.01 9.30
N GLU A 127 23.62 -8.89 10.21
CA GLU A 127 22.20 -9.11 10.54
C GLU A 127 21.66 -8.02 11.49
N PHE A 128 21.59 -6.77 11.01
CA PHE A 128 20.96 -5.69 11.77
C PHE A 128 19.44 -5.79 11.70
N ASP A 129 18.76 -5.59 12.83
CA ASP A 129 17.30 -5.59 12.93
C ASP A 129 16.71 -4.21 13.24
N ALA A 130 17.56 -3.19 13.40
CA ALA A 130 17.17 -1.78 13.48
C ALA A 130 18.33 -0.86 13.05
N PHE A 131 17.99 0.38 12.68
CA PHE A 131 18.94 1.44 12.33
C PHE A 131 18.77 2.63 13.26
N LEU A 132 19.89 3.22 13.68
CA LEU A 132 19.92 4.46 14.47
C LEU A 132 20.86 5.46 13.81
N ALA A 133 20.33 6.55 13.29
CA ALA A 133 21.14 7.66 12.78
C ALA A 133 21.40 8.70 13.87
N ILE A 134 22.65 9.13 14.03
CA ILE A 134 23.02 10.24 14.92
C ILE A 134 23.94 11.20 14.17
N GLY A 135 23.42 12.37 13.80
CA GLY A 135 24.13 13.40 13.04
C GLY A 135 23.19 14.33 12.32
N GLY A 136 23.72 15.08 11.34
CA GLY A 136 22.93 15.93 10.44
C GLY A 136 22.32 15.16 9.27
N GLY A 137 21.86 15.89 8.25
CA GLY A 137 21.19 15.32 7.06
C GLY A 137 21.98 14.19 6.39
N SER A 138 23.29 14.34 6.23
CA SER A 138 24.13 13.31 5.59
C SER A 138 24.11 11.95 6.30
N ALA A 139 24.17 11.93 7.63
CA ALA A 139 24.10 10.69 8.41
C ALA A 139 22.70 10.07 8.37
N MET A 140 21.66 10.92 8.42
CA MET A 140 20.28 10.47 8.31
C MET A 140 19.96 9.88 6.93
N ASP A 141 20.42 10.52 5.86
CA ASP A 141 20.18 10.05 4.49
C ASP A 141 21.00 8.80 4.17
N THR A 142 22.24 8.72 4.67
CA THR A 142 23.05 7.48 4.60
C THR A 142 22.37 6.34 5.35
N ALA A 143 21.80 6.60 6.53
CA ALA A 143 21.07 5.59 7.30
C ALA A 143 19.77 5.15 6.62
N LYS A 144 19.03 6.09 6.01
CA LYS A 144 17.84 5.77 5.21
C LYS A 144 18.21 4.91 4.01
N ALA A 145 19.27 5.26 3.28
CA ALA A 145 19.76 4.47 2.16
C ALA A 145 20.17 3.08 2.62
N ALA A 146 20.98 2.97 3.66
CA ALA A 146 21.39 1.68 4.22
C ALA A 146 20.19 0.84 4.68
N ASN A 147 19.20 1.42 5.37
CA ASN A 147 17.98 0.71 5.77
C ASN A 147 17.12 0.31 4.54
N LEU A 148 16.86 1.23 3.63
CA LEU A 148 16.03 1.02 2.43
C LEU A 148 16.63 -0.03 1.48
N PHE A 149 17.94 -0.08 1.35
CA PHE A 149 18.64 -1.03 0.46
C PHE A 149 19.15 -2.28 1.18
N SER A 150 19.17 -2.31 2.52
CA SER A 150 19.27 -3.55 3.31
C SER A 150 17.92 -4.27 3.40
N THR A 151 16.81 -3.52 3.30
CA THR A 151 15.53 -4.05 2.84
C THR A 151 15.56 -4.15 1.31
N VAL A 152 14.91 -5.15 0.72
CA VAL A 152 15.10 -5.44 -0.71
C VAL A 152 13.99 -4.81 -1.53
N ILE A 153 14.23 -3.57 -2.00
CA ILE A 153 13.45 -2.92 -3.07
C ILE A 153 14.41 -2.68 -4.23
N ASP A 154 14.62 -3.71 -5.04
CA ASP A 154 15.57 -3.68 -6.15
C ASP A 154 14.82 -3.68 -7.50
N PRO A 155 14.80 -2.56 -8.23
CA PRO A 155 14.15 -2.51 -9.54
C PRO A 155 14.82 -3.44 -10.57
N LEU A 156 16.08 -3.86 -10.37
CA LEU A 156 16.72 -4.86 -11.23
C LEU A 156 15.98 -6.20 -11.21
N HIS A 157 15.36 -6.57 -10.09
CA HIS A 157 14.51 -7.76 -10.02
C HIS A 157 13.22 -7.63 -10.84
N THR A 158 12.80 -6.42 -11.19
CA THR A 158 11.61 -6.22 -12.05
C THR A 158 11.94 -6.31 -13.54
N LEU A 159 13.21 -6.20 -13.94
CA LEU A 159 13.63 -6.25 -15.35
C LEU A 159 13.32 -7.59 -16.01
N SER A 160 13.47 -8.69 -15.25
CA SER A 160 13.19 -10.05 -15.72
C SER A 160 11.71 -10.42 -15.72
N GLN A 161 10.82 -9.56 -15.18
CA GLN A 161 9.40 -9.86 -15.11
C GLN A 161 8.78 -9.88 -16.52
N PRO A 162 7.99 -10.93 -16.84
CA PRO A 162 7.23 -10.97 -18.08
C PRO A 162 6.31 -9.76 -18.22
N GLN A 163 6.11 -9.31 -19.45
CA GLN A 163 5.24 -8.17 -19.79
C GLN A 163 3.88 -8.22 -19.09
N ARG A 164 3.25 -9.40 -19.06
CA ARG A 164 1.93 -9.62 -18.46
C ARG A 164 1.95 -9.50 -16.92
N VAL A 165 3.02 -9.96 -16.29
CA VAL A 165 3.23 -9.78 -14.84
C VAL A 165 3.35 -8.29 -14.51
N MET A 166 4.13 -7.54 -15.31
CA MET A 166 4.27 -6.10 -15.14
C MET A 166 2.94 -5.36 -15.35
N ALA A 167 2.17 -5.72 -16.37
CA ALA A 167 0.88 -5.12 -16.64
C ALA A 167 -0.11 -5.34 -15.48
N PHE A 168 -0.26 -6.59 -15.02
CA PHE A 168 -1.19 -6.90 -13.95
C PHE A 168 -0.76 -6.31 -12.61
N ALA A 169 0.50 -6.47 -12.20
CA ALA A 169 1.00 -5.85 -10.98
C ALA A 169 0.91 -4.32 -11.03
N GLY A 170 1.18 -3.71 -12.19
CA GLY A 170 1.05 -2.26 -12.35
C GLY A 170 -0.40 -1.78 -12.25
N PHE A 171 -1.38 -2.56 -12.72
CA PHE A 171 -2.80 -2.23 -12.53
C PHE A 171 -3.29 -2.41 -11.10
N ASP A 172 -2.69 -3.33 -10.35
CA ASP A 172 -2.91 -3.43 -8.91
C ASP A 172 -2.50 -2.11 -8.21
N VAL A 173 -1.29 -1.62 -8.49
CA VAL A 173 -0.80 -0.31 -8.03
C VAL A 173 -1.70 0.84 -8.52
N PHE A 174 -2.16 0.78 -9.76
CA PHE A 174 -3.09 1.76 -10.34
C PHE A 174 -4.38 1.85 -9.55
N CYS A 175 -5.00 0.72 -9.25
CA CYS A 175 -6.23 0.65 -8.48
C CYS A 175 -6.00 0.98 -7.00
N HIS A 176 -4.87 0.59 -6.39
CA HIS A 176 -4.51 1.08 -5.05
C HIS A 176 -4.52 2.61 -5.00
N ALA A 177 -3.87 3.28 -5.96
CA ALA A 177 -3.79 4.73 -6.01
C ALA A 177 -5.16 5.38 -6.26
N LEU A 178 -5.93 4.88 -7.24
CA LEU A 178 -7.26 5.43 -7.51
C LEU A 178 -8.23 5.20 -6.36
N GLU A 179 -8.38 3.98 -5.86
CA GLU A 179 -9.36 3.66 -4.83
C GLU A 179 -9.05 4.34 -3.49
N SER A 180 -7.77 4.48 -3.14
CA SER A 180 -7.39 5.26 -1.95
C SER A 180 -7.70 6.74 -2.09
N PHE A 181 -7.56 7.29 -3.31
CA PHE A 181 -7.87 8.68 -3.60
C PHE A 181 -9.38 8.98 -3.67
N THR A 182 -10.16 8.02 -4.15
CA THR A 182 -11.61 8.12 -4.29
C THR A 182 -12.38 7.51 -3.13
N ALA A 183 -11.71 6.89 -2.15
CA ALA A 183 -12.31 6.37 -0.94
C ALA A 183 -13.21 7.40 -0.24
N VAL A 184 -14.16 6.90 0.55
CA VAL A 184 -14.99 7.72 1.43
C VAL A 184 -14.11 8.69 2.22
N ASP A 185 -14.56 9.94 2.35
CA ASP A 185 -13.86 10.92 3.17
C ASP A 185 -13.77 10.41 4.62
N TYR A 186 -12.61 10.53 5.26
CA TYR A 186 -12.46 10.03 6.64
C TYR A 186 -13.50 10.58 7.61
N ARG A 187 -14.06 11.77 7.33
CA ARG A 187 -15.13 12.42 8.11
C ARG A 187 -16.52 11.84 7.87
N GLU A 188 -16.68 11.09 6.78
CA GLU A 188 -17.96 10.55 6.30
C GLU A 188 -18.07 9.03 6.52
N ARG A 189 -17.00 8.37 6.96
CA ARG A 189 -16.94 6.91 7.20
C ARG A 189 -17.93 6.41 8.27
N GLY A 190 -18.39 7.29 9.14
CA GLY A 190 -19.33 6.98 10.21
C GLY A 190 -19.07 7.79 11.47
N LEU A 191 -19.65 7.35 12.58
CA LEU A 191 -19.43 7.97 13.89
C LEU A 191 -17.99 7.79 14.36
N ALA A 192 -17.47 8.81 15.04
CA ALA A 192 -16.21 8.70 15.75
C ALA A 192 -16.32 7.56 16.79
N PRO A 193 -15.30 6.70 16.93
CA PRO A 193 -15.35 5.65 17.93
C PRO A 193 -15.39 6.25 19.34
N SER A 194 -16.01 5.53 20.28
CA SER A 194 -16.06 5.92 21.69
C SER A 194 -14.66 5.98 22.35
N ASP A 195 -13.70 5.25 21.79
CA ASP A 195 -12.30 5.22 22.20
C ASP A 195 -11.41 5.43 20.95
N PRO A 196 -10.46 6.38 20.96
CA PRO A 196 -9.54 6.61 19.84
C PRO A 196 -8.81 5.36 19.34
N SER A 197 -8.49 4.41 20.23
CA SER A 197 -7.80 3.15 19.89
C SER A 197 -8.63 2.20 19.02
N LEU A 198 -9.94 2.45 18.89
CA LEU A 198 -10.84 1.68 18.04
C LEU A 198 -10.92 2.23 16.61
N ARG A 199 -10.16 3.26 16.25
CA ARG A 199 -10.06 3.70 14.86
C ARG A 199 -9.47 2.55 14.02
N PRO A 200 -10.10 2.19 12.88
CA PRO A 200 -9.56 1.15 12.02
C PRO A 200 -8.26 1.62 11.37
N THR A 201 -7.44 0.66 10.92
CA THR A 201 -6.23 0.96 10.15
C THR A 201 -6.55 1.77 8.88
N TYR A 202 -7.58 1.36 8.14
CA TYR A 202 -8.06 2.06 6.95
C TYR A 202 -9.18 3.02 7.30
N GLN A 203 -8.94 4.31 7.08
CA GLN A 203 -9.77 5.36 7.65
C GLN A 203 -10.56 6.14 6.63
N GLY A 204 -10.53 5.73 5.35
CA GLY A 204 -11.00 6.55 4.24
C GLY A 204 -9.93 7.58 3.86
N ARG A 205 -10.14 8.22 2.70
CA ARG A 205 -9.18 9.18 2.18
C ARG A 205 -8.96 10.31 3.19
N ASN A 206 -7.72 10.78 3.26
CA ASN A 206 -7.30 11.88 4.12
C ASN A 206 -6.16 12.68 3.46
N PRO A 207 -5.85 13.89 3.94
CA PRO A 207 -4.82 14.72 3.33
C PRO A 207 -3.44 14.04 3.19
N VAL A 208 -3.10 13.09 4.05
CA VAL A 208 -1.82 12.37 3.97
C VAL A 208 -1.87 11.29 2.89
N SER A 209 -2.91 10.45 2.87
CA SER A 209 -3.08 9.45 1.81
C SER A 209 -3.11 10.08 0.42
N ASP A 210 -3.71 11.28 0.31
CA ASP A 210 -3.82 12.02 -0.93
C ASP A 210 -2.46 12.42 -1.53
N VAL A 211 -1.47 12.76 -0.70
CA VAL A 211 -0.11 13.10 -1.19
C VAL A 211 0.49 11.92 -1.94
N TRP A 212 0.40 10.73 -1.34
CA TRP A 212 0.97 9.51 -1.90
C TRP A 212 0.18 9.00 -3.10
N ALA A 213 -1.14 9.07 -3.05
CA ALA A 213 -1.99 8.67 -4.16
C ALA A 213 -1.77 9.55 -5.40
N ARG A 214 -1.68 10.88 -5.24
CA ARG A 214 -1.36 11.79 -6.36
C ARG A 214 0.00 11.48 -6.98
N PHE A 215 1.03 11.30 -6.14
CA PHE A 215 2.36 10.92 -6.61
C PHE A 215 2.31 9.63 -7.43
N ALA A 216 1.62 8.60 -6.93
CA ALA A 216 1.49 7.32 -7.62
C ALA A 216 0.77 7.49 -8.98
N LEU A 217 -0.36 8.21 -9.02
CA LEU A 217 -1.12 8.45 -10.27
C LEU A 217 -0.30 9.20 -11.32
N GLU A 218 0.41 10.26 -10.93
CA GLU A 218 1.30 10.99 -11.86
C GLU A 218 2.45 10.14 -12.37
N THR A 219 3.01 9.28 -11.50
CA THR A 219 4.12 8.40 -11.83
C THR A 219 3.67 7.29 -12.78
N ILE A 220 2.50 6.71 -12.53
CA ILE A 220 1.83 5.74 -13.42
C ILE A 220 1.63 6.35 -14.79
N ARG A 221 1.05 7.56 -14.89
CA ARG A 221 0.80 8.24 -16.18
C ARG A 221 2.06 8.28 -17.05
N LYS A 222 3.19 8.64 -16.45
CA LYS A 222 4.46 8.87 -17.14
C LYS A 222 5.16 7.56 -17.53
N ASN A 223 5.06 6.53 -16.69
CA ASN A 223 5.98 5.39 -16.75
C ASN A 223 5.32 4.04 -17.05
N PHE A 224 4.05 3.85 -16.72
CA PHE A 224 3.44 2.52 -16.67
C PHE A 224 3.52 1.77 -18.00
N VAL A 225 3.13 2.41 -19.10
CA VAL A 225 3.16 1.74 -20.43
C VAL A 225 4.58 1.49 -20.91
N ASN A 226 5.53 2.40 -20.63
CA ASN A 226 6.93 2.16 -20.96
C ASN A 226 7.51 1.00 -20.15
N ALA A 227 7.15 0.87 -18.86
CA ALA A 227 7.58 -0.24 -18.01
C ALA A 227 7.08 -1.61 -18.53
N ILE A 228 5.91 -1.66 -19.19
CA ILE A 228 5.37 -2.89 -19.81
C ILE A 228 6.16 -3.26 -21.07
N TYR A 229 6.32 -2.33 -22.01
CA TYR A 229 6.80 -2.63 -23.37
C TYR A 229 8.30 -2.39 -23.60
N GLN A 230 8.98 -1.75 -22.66
CA GLN A 230 10.42 -1.51 -22.69
C GLN A 230 11.05 -2.16 -21.45
N PRO A 231 11.26 -3.49 -21.45
CA PRO A 231 11.70 -4.22 -20.26
C PRO A 231 13.04 -3.72 -19.72
N ASP A 232 13.93 -3.21 -20.59
CA ASP A 232 15.24 -2.66 -20.24
C ASP A 232 15.20 -1.18 -19.85
N ASN A 233 14.03 -0.53 -19.86
CA ASN A 233 13.88 0.86 -19.42
C ASN A 233 13.90 0.92 -17.88
N LEU A 234 15.12 0.98 -17.35
CA LEU A 234 15.39 1.00 -15.91
C LEU A 234 14.67 2.16 -15.21
N GLU A 235 14.57 3.31 -15.84
CA GLU A 235 13.88 4.48 -15.26
C GLU A 235 12.39 4.18 -15.09
N ALA A 236 11.71 3.75 -16.15
CA ALA A 236 10.28 3.44 -16.08
C ALA A 236 9.98 2.34 -15.05
N ARG A 237 10.84 1.32 -14.96
CA ARG A 237 10.74 0.23 -13.97
C ARG A 237 10.95 0.72 -12.55
N SER A 238 11.98 1.54 -12.32
CA SER A 238 12.28 2.14 -11.01
C SER A 238 11.15 3.05 -10.56
N GLN A 239 10.62 3.88 -11.45
CA GLN A 239 9.49 4.76 -11.16
C GLN A 239 8.21 3.98 -10.85
N MET A 240 7.91 2.88 -11.56
CA MET A 240 6.77 2.04 -11.20
C MET A 240 6.95 1.32 -9.86
N HIS A 241 8.17 0.90 -9.51
CA HIS A 241 8.45 0.34 -8.20
C HIS A 241 8.24 1.38 -7.09
N LEU A 242 8.70 2.62 -7.31
CA LEU A 242 8.47 3.75 -6.41
C LEU A 242 6.97 4.07 -6.29
N ALA A 243 6.24 4.09 -7.40
CA ALA A 243 4.79 4.26 -7.42
C ALA A 243 4.08 3.18 -6.58
N SER A 244 4.54 1.93 -6.65
CA SER A 244 4.03 0.83 -5.81
C SER A 244 4.24 1.11 -4.32
N THR A 245 5.43 1.56 -3.94
CA THR A 245 5.72 1.93 -2.54
C THR A 245 4.83 3.08 -2.08
N MET A 246 4.67 4.13 -2.89
CA MET A 246 3.83 5.28 -2.53
C MET A 246 2.36 4.92 -2.47
N ALA A 247 1.84 4.15 -3.44
CA ALA A 247 0.47 3.63 -3.38
C ALA A 247 0.26 2.81 -2.10
N GLY A 248 1.25 2.00 -1.71
CA GLY A 248 1.30 1.27 -0.44
C GLY A 248 1.08 2.13 0.80
N VAL A 249 1.78 3.26 0.89
CA VAL A 249 1.60 4.23 1.99
C VAL A 249 0.22 4.90 1.89
N GLY A 250 -0.22 5.25 0.68
CA GLY A 250 -1.52 5.87 0.43
C GLY A 250 -2.69 5.01 0.89
N PHE A 251 -2.83 3.80 0.33
CA PHE A 251 -3.89 2.87 0.72
C PHE A 251 -3.68 2.33 2.14
N GLY A 252 -2.45 2.28 2.67
CA GLY A 252 -2.21 1.94 4.07
C GLY A 252 -2.93 2.86 5.06
N ASN A 253 -3.16 4.13 4.68
CA ASN A 253 -3.86 5.11 5.49
C ASN A 253 -5.35 5.28 5.11
N ALA A 254 -5.68 5.15 3.81
CA ALA A 254 -7.06 5.31 3.33
C ALA A 254 -7.84 4.00 3.23
N GLY A 255 -7.18 2.95 2.76
CA GLY A 255 -7.73 1.70 2.26
C GLY A 255 -8.06 1.73 0.77
N VAL A 256 -8.66 0.63 0.28
CA VAL A 256 -9.18 0.43 -1.08
C VAL A 256 -10.65 0.03 -1.00
N HIS A 257 -11.36 -0.02 -2.14
CA HIS A 257 -12.81 -0.22 -2.14
C HIS A 257 -13.29 -1.26 -3.18
N LEU A 258 -14.35 -0.93 -3.94
CA LEU A 258 -15.08 -1.86 -4.80
C LEU A 258 -14.22 -2.64 -5.81
N CYS A 259 -13.21 -2.07 -6.49
CA CYS A 259 -12.41 -2.84 -7.45
C CYS A 259 -11.74 -4.02 -6.75
N HIS A 260 -11.11 -3.78 -5.59
CA HIS A 260 -10.57 -4.86 -4.76
C HIS A 260 -11.65 -5.77 -4.20
N GLY A 261 -12.78 -5.22 -3.72
CA GLY A 261 -13.89 -6.01 -3.18
C GLY A 261 -14.47 -7.01 -4.17
N LEU A 262 -14.65 -6.59 -5.43
CA LEU A 262 -15.16 -7.42 -6.54
C LEU A 262 -14.09 -8.42 -7.04
N SER A 263 -12.81 -8.10 -6.87
CA SER A 263 -11.70 -8.94 -7.35
C SER A 263 -11.62 -10.31 -6.66
N TYR A 264 -12.05 -10.42 -5.39
CA TYR A 264 -12.01 -11.66 -4.61
C TYR A 264 -12.89 -12.74 -5.23
N PRO A 265 -14.20 -12.53 -5.46
CA PRO A 265 -15.01 -13.53 -6.16
C PRO A 265 -14.61 -13.75 -7.60
N ILE A 266 -14.13 -12.73 -8.32
CA ILE A 266 -13.62 -12.91 -9.71
C ILE A 266 -12.46 -13.89 -9.72
N SER A 267 -11.46 -13.71 -8.86
CA SER A 267 -10.29 -14.61 -8.82
C SER A 267 -10.62 -15.95 -8.17
N GLY A 268 -11.45 -15.98 -7.13
CA GLY A 268 -11.82 -17.19 -6.40
C GLY A 268 -12.70 -18.16 -7.19
N ASN A 269 -13.47 -17.66 -8.16
CA ASN A 269 -14.34 -18.46 -9.02
C ASN A 269 -13.72 -18.76 -10.41
N VAL A 270 -12.40 -18.64 -10.55
CA VAL A 270 -11.70 -19.01 -11.78
C VAL A 270 -11.95 -20.48 -12.13
N ARG A 271 -12.22 -20.77 -13.40
CA ARG A 271 -12.46 -22.14 -13.90
C ARG A 271 -11.26 -22.68 -14.68
N ASP A 272 -10.92 -22.02 -15.77
CA ASP A 272 -10.02 -22.52 -16.80
C ASP A 272 -9.06 -21.45 -17.36
N TYR A 273 -9.26 -20.17 -17.00
CA TYR A 273 -8.42 -19.09 -17.46
C TYR A 273 -6.96 -19.26 -17.00
N LYS A 274 -6.03 -19.13 -17.96
CA LYS A 274 -4.58 -19.23 -17.77
C LYS A 274 -3.89 -18.09 -18.50
N PRO A 275 -3.36 -17.09 -17.78
CA PRO A 275 -2.75 -15.93 -18.42
C PRO A 275 -1.41 -16.31 -19.05
N LYS A 276 -1.18 -15.81 -20.27
CA LYS A 276 0.14 -15.90 -20.91
C LYS A 276 1.21 -15.25 -20.02
N GLY A 277 2.35 -15.93 -19.84
CA GLY A 277 3.48 -15.41 -19.06
C GLY A 277 3.50 -15.81 -17.58
N TYR A 278 2.55 -16.63 -17.12
CA TYR A 278 2.55 -17.24 -15.79
C TYR A 278 2.82 -18.75 -15.89
N SER A 279 3.44 -19.35 -14.86
CA SER A 279 3.61 -20.81 -14.77
C SER A 279 2.23 -21.48 -14.60
N ALA A 280 1.84 -22.29 -15.57
CA ALA A 280 0.43 -22.61 -15.83
C ALA A 280 0.00 -24.03 -15.38
N ASP A 281 0.38 -24.45 -14.18
CA ASP A 281 0.00 -25.76 -13.63
C ASP A 281 -1.49 -25.84 -13.26
N HIS A 282 -2.15 -24.71 -13.03
CA HIS A 282 -3.58 -24.60 -12.69
C HIS A 282 -4.20 -23.33 -13.28
N ALA A 283 -5.54 -23.22 -13.23
CA ALA A 283 -6.27 -22.02 -13.63
C ALA A 283 -6.10 -20.91 -12.59
N LEU A 284 -5.91 -19.67 -13.04
CA LEU A 284 -5.55 -18.53 -12.20
C LEU A 284 -5.95 -17.24 -12.92
N ILE A 285 -6.69 -16.36 -12.25
CA ILE A 285 -6.80 -14.94 -12.66
C ILE A 285 -5.87 -14.14 -11.73
N PRO A 286 -4.81 -13.50 -12.26
CA PRO A 286 -3.91 -12.67 -11.45
C PRO A 286 -4.64 -11.53 -10.77
N HIS A 287 -4.27 -11.21 -9.53
CA HIS A 287 -5.00 -10.24 -8.71
C HIS A 287 -5.20 -8.88 -9.41
N GLY A 288 -4.14 -8.26 -9.92
CA GLY A 288 -4.29 -6.97 -10.60
C GLY A 288 -5.18 -7.01 -11.85
N LEU A 289 -5.30 -8.17 -12.52
CA LEU A 289 -6.28 -8.37 -13.59
C LEU A 289 -7.71 -8.42 -13.03
N SER A 290 -7.97 -9.21 -11.98
CA SER A 290 -9.30 -9.27 -11.37
C SER A 290 -9.73 -7.96 -10.72
N VAL A 291 -8.79 -7.14 -10.26
CA VAL A 291 -9.05 -5.79 -9.73
C VAL A 291 -9.44 -4.83 -10.86
N VAL A 292 -8.62 -4.70 -11.91
CA VAL A 292 -8.84 -3.67 -12.93
C VAL A 292 -10.02 -3.95 -13.85
N ILE A 293 -10.41 -5.22 -14.04
CA ILE A 293 -11.46 -5.59 -15.01
C ILE A 293 -12.81 -4.91 -14.70
N SER A 294 -13.07 -4.62 -13.42
CA SER A 294 -14.29 -3.94 -12.96
C SER A 294 -14.12 -2.42 -12.78
N ALA A 295 -12.90 -1.91 -12.88
CA ALA A 295 -12.55 -0.53 -12.53
C ALA A 295 -13.36 0.52 -13.31
N PRO A 296 -13.55 0.42 -14.65
CA PRO A 296 -14.37 1.38 -15.38
C PRO A 296 -15.81 1.46 -14.86
N ALA A 297 -16.45 0.31 -14.62
CA ALA A 297 -17.82 0.25 -14.09
C ALA A 297 -17.89 0.80 -12.64
N VAL A 298 -16.90 0.48 -11.82
CA VAL A 298 -16.79 0.98 -10.44
C VAL A 298 -16.66 2.50 -10.41
N PHE A 299 -15.75 3.09 -11.19
CA PHE A 299 -15.53 4.54 -11.16
C PHE A 299 -16.69 5.34 -11.78
N GLU A 300 -17.42 4.79 -12.75
CA GLU A 300 -18.71 5.35 -13.18
C GLU A 300 -19.73 5.34 -12.04
N PHE A 301 -19.80 4.24 -11.27
CA PHE A 301 -20.74 4.11 -10.16
C PHE A 301 -20.41 5.03 -8.99
N THR A 302 -19.13 5.19 -8.63
CA THR A 302 -18.70 5.97 -7.46
C THR A 302 -18.64 7.47 -7.72
N ALA A 303 -18.51 7.92 -8.98
CA ALA A 303 -18.34 9.33 -9.33
C ALA A 303 -19.39 10.28 -8.76
N PRO A 304 -20.70 9.96 -8.71
CA PRO A 304 -21.69 10.87 -8.14
C PRO A 304 -21.44 11.24 -6.68
N ALA A 305 -20.70 10.43 -5.92
CA ALA A 305 -20.37 10.72 -4.53
C ALA A 305 -19.19 11.69 -4.36
N CYS A 306 -18.24 11.69 -5.31
CA CYS A 306 -17.08 12.59 -5.27
C CYS A 306 -16.58 12.97 -6.67
N PRO A 307 -17.38 13.69 -7.47
CA PRO A 307 -17.10 13.92 -8.89
C PRO A 307 -15.83 14.74 -9.12
N ASP A 308 -15.57 15.75 -8.29
CA ASP A 308 -14.35 16.57 -8.39
C ASP A 308 -13.07 15.74 -8.26
N ARG A 309 -13.12 14.69 -7.44
CA ARG A 309 -11.99 13.77 -7.23
C ARG A 309 -11.82 12.79 -8.38
N HIS A 310 -12.92 12.39 -9.02
CA HIS A 310 -12.84 11.58 -10.24
C HIS A 310 -12.27 12.40 -11.41
N LEU A 311 -12.63 13.69 -11.52
CA LEU A 311 -12.02 14.61 -12.49
C LEU A 311 -10.52 14.81 -12.19
N GLU A 312 -10.15 15.08 -10.95
CA GLU A 312 -8.74 15.24 -10.57
C GLU A 312 -7.93 13.96 -10.84
N ALA A 313 -8.47 12.79 -10.52
CA ALA A 313 -7.84 11.51 -10.84
C ALA A 313 -7.64 11.32 -12.35
N ALA A 314 -8.66 11.64 -13.16
CA ALA A 314 -8.54 11.58 -14.62
C ALA A 314 -7.47 12.55 -15.14
N GLN A 315 -7.39 13.77 -14.58
CA GLN A 315 -6.37 14.75 -14.91
C GLN A 315 -4.96 14.29 -14.56
N LEU A 316 -4.75 13.71 -13.36
CA LEU A 316 -3.46 13.16 -12.93
C LEU A 316 -2.99 12.03 -13.85
N LEU A 317 -3.93 11.31 -14.45
CA LEU A 317 -3.72 10.26 -15.45
C LEU A 317 -3.63 10.80 -16.89
N GLY A 318 -3.79 12.11 -17.10
CA GLY A 318 -3.52 12.80 -18.35
C GLY A 318 -4.75 13.16 -19.19
N ALA A 319 -5.96 13.01 -18.66
CA ALA A 319 -7.18 13.44 -19.34
C ALA A 319 -7.35 14.97 -19.29
N GLU A 320 -7.94 15.53 -20.34
CA GLU A 320 -8.37 16.93 -20.36
C GLU A 320 -9.69 17.09 -19.60
N VAL A 321 -9.71 17.94 -18.58
CA VAL A 321 -10.87 18.13 -17.69
C VAL A 321 -11.55 19.49 -17.87
N ARG A 322 -10.97 20.39 -18.67
CA ARG A 322 -11.53 21.73 -18.86
C ARG A 322 -12.90 21.65 -19.55
N GLY A 323 -13.92 22.19 -18.89
CA GLY A 323 -15.29 22.22 -19.41
C GLY A 323 -16.05 20.90 -19.29
N VAL A 324 -15.51 19.91 -18.55
CA VAL A 324 -16.22 18.66 -18.25
C VAL A 324 -17.16 18.89 -17.08
N GLU A 325 -18.43 18.54 -17.28
CA GLU A 325 -19.45 18.62 -16.24
C GLU A 325 -19.23 17.54 -15.16
N LYS A 326 -19.59 17.84 -13.91
CA LYS A 326 -19.44 16.88 -12.79
C LYS A 326 -20.18 15.56 -13.03
N ALA A 327 -21.27 15.59 -13.78
CA ALA A 327 -22.05 14.41 -14.15
C ALA A 327 -21.26 13.43 -15.06
N ASP A 328 -20.31 13.93 -15.83
CA ASP A 328 -19.49 13.15 -16.75
C ASP A 328 -18.17 12.67 -16.14
N ALA A 329 -17.88 13.06 -14.89
CA ALA A 329 -16.62 12.75 -14.21
C ALA A 329 -16.31 11.24 -14.17
N GLY A 330 -17.33 10.42 -13.89
CA GLY A 330 -17.18 8.96 -13.83
C GLY A 330 -16.88 8.36 -15.20
N ARG A 331 -17.56 8.83 -16.24
CA ARG A 331 -17.32 8.39 -17.61
C ARG A 331 -15.91 8.79 -18.07
N LEU A 332 -15.47 10.02 -17.80
CA LEU A 332 -14.12 10.47 -18.15
C LEU A 332 -13.04 9.63 -17.48
N LEU A 333 -13.16 9.36 -16.18
CA LEU A 333 -12.20 8.53 -15.47
C LEU A 333 -12.23 7.08 -15.98
N ALA A 334 -13.41 6.51 -16.21
CA ALA A 334 -13.56 5.18 -16.76
C ALA A 334 -12.95 5.04 -18.16
N ASP A 335 -13.19 6.00 -19.05
CA ASP A 335 -12.59 6.04 -20.39
C ASP A 335 -11.07 6.21 -20.33
N THR A 336 -10.57 6.99 -19.37
CA THR A 336 -9.13 7.13 -19.11
C THR A 336 -8.54 5.78 -18.69
N VAL A 337 -9.17 5.07 -17.76
CA VAL A 337 -8.76 3.72 -17.32
C VAL A 337 -8.81 2.73 -18.49
N ARG A 338 -9.89 2.70 -19.27
CA ARG A 338 -10.02 1.88 -20.49
C ARG A 338 -8.87 2.14 -21.46
N GLY A 339 -8.47 3.40 -21.65
CA GLY A 339 -7.32 3.76 -22.49
C GLY A 339 -6.00 3.13 -22.02
N PHE A 340 -5.75 3.08 -20.70
CA PHE A 340 -4.60 2.34 -20.16
C PHE A 340 -4.76 0.83 -20.34
N MET A 341 -5.95 0.28 -20.08
CA MET A 341 -6.23 -1.15 -20.22
C MET A 341 -5.99 -1.63 -21.67
N GLN A 342 -6.49 -0.90 -22.67
CA GLN A 342 -6.26 -1.18 -24.09
C GLN A 342 -4.77 -1.13 -24.44
N ARG A 343 -4.08 -0.07 -24.01
CA ARG A 343 -2.63 0.10 -24.26
C ARG A 343 -1.79 -0.99 -23.62
N ALA A 344 -2.24 -1.58 -22.51
CA ALA A 344 -1.56 -2.65 -21.79
C ALA A 344 -1.97 -4.06 -22.25
N GLY A 345 -2.97 -4.17 -23.14
CA GLY A 345 -3.48 -5.45 -23.62
C GLY A 345 -4.22 -6.25 -22.56
N ILE A 346 -5.05 -5.57 -21.75
CA ILE A 346 -5.96 -6.21 -20.79
C ILE A 346 -7.19 -6.76 -21.53
N GLU A 347 -7.63 -7.93 -21.07
CA GLU A 347 -8.82 -8.66 -21.54
C GLU A 347 -10.07 -7.77 -21.60
N ASN A 348 -10.92 -8.03 -22.60
CA ASN A 348 -12.19 -7.33 -22.78
C ASN A 348 -13.29 -7.85 -21.84
N GLY A 349 -13.11 -7.62 -20.54
CA GLY A 349 -14.10 -7.94 -19.53
C GLY A 349 -14.12 -9.40 -19.09
N LEU A 350 -15.08 -9.70 -18.20
CA LEU A 350 -15.21 -10.99 -17.54
C LEU A 350 -15.50 -12.14 -18.52
N ARG A 351 -16.10 -11.87 -19.69
CA ARG A 351 -16.31 -12.89 -20.73
C ARG A 351 -15.01 -13.53 -21.19
N GLU A 352 -13.97 -12.73 -21.40
CA GLU A 352 -12.66 -13.24 -21.82
C GLU A 352 -11.91 -13.97 -20.69
N LEU A 353 -12.33 -13.77 -19.43
CA LEU A 353 -11.85 -14.54 -18.29
C LEU A 353 -12.66 -15.84 -18.07
N GLY A 354 -13.60 -16.14 -18.97
CA GLY A 354 -14.41 -17.35 -18.94
C GLY A 354 -15.67 -17.24 -18.09
N PHE A 355 -16.15 -16.04 -17.74
CA PHE A 355 -17.43 -15.84 -17.05
C PHE A 355 -18.59 -15.59 -18.01
N SER A 356 -19.80 -15.80 -17.51
CA SER A 356 -21.08 -15.58 -18.18
C SER A 356 -22.02 -14.83 -17.23
N SER A 357 -23.10 -14.24 -17.76
CA SER A 357 -24.07 -13.51 -16.91
C SER A 357 -24.74 -14.41 -15.86
N SER A 358 -24.77 -15.74 -16.07
CA SER A 358 -25.26 -16.69 -15.06
C SER A 358 -24.34 -16.84 -13.85
N ASP A 359 -23.09 -16.38 -13.94
CA ASP A 359 -22.13 -16.42 -12.83
C ASP A 359 -22.29 -15.21 -11.88
N ILE A 360 -22.99 -14.15 -12.31
CA ILE A 360 -23.17 -12.90 -11.54
C ILE A 360 -23.73 -13.13 -10.13
N PRO A 361 -24.77 -13.96 -9.91
CA PRO A 361 -25.27 -14.20 -8.56
C PRO A 361 -24.19 -14.72 -7.60
N ALA A 362 -23.34 -15.65 -8.06
CA ALA A 362 -22.24 -16.18 -7.25
C ALA A 362 -21.13 -15.15 -7.02
N LEU A 363 -20.87 -14.28 -8.00
CA LEU A 363 -19.90 -13.18 -7.86
C LEU A 363 -20.39 -12.13 -6.83
N VAL A 364 -21.68 -11.81 -6.84
CA VAL A 364 -22.28 -10.93 -5.83
C VAL A 364 -22.21 -11.58 -4.45
N GLU A 365 -22.59 -12.85 -4.33
CA GLU A 365 -22.52 -13.58 -3.06
C GLU A 365 -21.11 -13.56 -2.46
N GLY A 366 -20.07 -13.78 -3.28
CA GLY A 366 -18.69 -13.72 -2.81
C GLY A 366 -18.17 -12.30 -2.50
N THR A 367 -18.84 -11.25 -2.98
CA THR A 367 -18.50 -9.85 -2.67
C THR A 367 -19.03 -9.42 -1.30
N LEU A 368 -20.19 -9.93 -0.88
CA LEU A 368 -20.88 -9.49 0.35
C LEU A 368 -20.03 -9.63 1.63
N PRO A 369 -19.24 -10.70 1.83
CA PRO A 369 -18.36 -10.81 3.00
C PRO A 369 -17.21 -9.80 3.05
N GLN A 370 -16.91 -9.10 1.94
CA GLN A 370 -15.78 -8.15 1.85
C GLN A 370 -16.10 -6.77 2.43
N GLU A 371 -16.93 -6.70 3.48
CA GLU A 371 -17.44 -5.46 4.06
C GLU A 371 -16.33 -4.49 4.50
N ARG A 372 -15.18 -5.00 4.95
CA ARG A 372 -14.03 -4.20 5.37
C ARG A 372 -13.57 -3.24 4.25
N ILE A 373 -13.67 -3.69 3.02
CA ILE A 373 -13.20 -3.01 1.82
C ILE A 373 -14.35 -2.24 1.19
N THR A 374 -15.52 -2.88 1.03
CA THR A 374 -16.65 -2.25 0.34
C THR A 374 -17.24 -1.06 1.11
N LYS A 375 -17.12 -1.01 2.44
CA LYS A 375 -17.51 0.15 3.26
C LYS A 375 -16.63 1.39 3.05
N LEU A 376 -15.47 1.25 2.42
CA LEU A 376 -14.59 2.37 2.09
C LEU A 376 -14.93 3.01 0.74
N ALA A 377 -15.89 2.44 -0.01
CA ALA A 377 -16.42 3.06 -1.20
C ALA A 377 -17.09 4.41 -0.83
N PRO A 378 -16.92 5.47 -1.64
CA PRO A 378 -17.56 6.75 -1.38
C PRO A 378 -19.09 6.69 -1.59
N ARG A 379 -19.59 5.60 -2.18
CA ARG A 379 -21.00 5.37 -2.47
C ARG A 379 -21.41 3.99 -1.97
N ALA A 380 -22.46 3.93 -1.16
CA ALA A 380 -23.06 2.68 -0.72
C ALA A 380 -23.69 1.90 -1.89
N GLN A 381 -23.70 0.58 -1.76
CA GLN A 381 -24.02 -0.37 -2.81
C GLN A 381 -24.99 -1.43 -2.30
N THR A 382 -26.08 -1.64 -3.03
CA THR A 382 -27.00 -2.77 -2.82
C THR A 382 -26.51 -4.01 -3.59
N GLN A 383 -27.14 -5.17 -3.36
CA GLN A 383 -26.89 -6.36 -4.19
C GLN A 383 -27.16 -6.10 -5.67
N GLU A 384 -28.20 -5.33 -5.98
CA GLU A 384 -28.53 -4.93 -7.35
C GLU A 384 -27.45 -4.04 -7.95
N ASN A 385 -26.87 -3.13 -7.16
CA ASN A 385 -25.73 -2.33 -7.64
C ASN A 385 -24.51 -3.21 -7.94
N LEU A 386 -24.21 -4.19 -7.08
CA LEU A 386 -23.12 -5.15 -7.32
C LEU A 386 -23.38 -5.99 -8.58
N SER A 387 -24.60 -6.48 -8.77
CA SER A 387 -25.00 -7.19 -10.00
C SER A 387 -24.79 -6.32 -11.25
N GLN A 388 -25.19 -5.05 -11.21
CA GLN A 388 -25.00 -4.11 -12.32
C GLN A 388 -23.52 -3.83 -12.60
N LEU A 389 -22.67 -3.76 -11.57
CA LEU A 389 -21.23 -3.60 -11.74
C LEU A 389 -20.63 -4.81 -12.47
N PHE A 390 -21.00 -6.04 -12.09
CA PHE A 390 -20.56 -7.23 -12.79
C PHE A 390 -21.09 -7.30 -14.23
N GLU A 391 -22.38 -6.99 -14.46
CA GLU A 391 -22.97 -6.96 -15.80
C GLU A 391 -22.22 -5.97 -16.70
N LYS A 392 -21.95 -4.75 -16.21
CA LYS A 392 -21.14 -3.74 -16.91
C LYS A 392 -19.66 -4.10 -17.08
N SER A 393 -19.19 -5.12 -16.38
CA SER A 393 -17.80 -5.62 -16.48
C SER A 393 -17.70 -6.86 -17.36
N MET A 394 -18.83 -7.37 -17.90
CA MET A 394 -18.82 -8.52 -18.82
C MET A 394 -18.05 -8.21 -20.09
N GLU A 395 -18.19 -6.98 -20.61
CA GLU A 395 -17.45 -6.40 -21.73
C GLU A 395 -17.03 -4.97 -21.33
N VAL A 396 -15.78 -4.60 -21.59
CA VAL A 396 -15.19 -3.33 -21.11
C VAL A 396 -14.95 -2.31 -22.22
N TYR A 397 -14.69 -2.79 -23.46
CA TYR A 397 -14.36 -1.97 -24.64
C TYR A 397 -15.49 -1.89 -25.66
#